data_AF-A0A800AHU7-F1
#
_entry.id   AF-A0A800AHU7-F1
#
_cell.length_a   1.000
_cell.length_b   1.000
_cell.length_c   1.000
_cell.angle_alpha   90.00
_cell.angle_beta   90.00
_cell.angle_gamma   90.00
#
_symmetry.space_group_name_H-M   'P 1'
#
loop_
_entity.id
_entity.type
_entity.pdbx_description
1 polymer ?
#
loop_
_entity_poly.entity_id
_entity_poly.type
_entity_poly.pdbx_seq_one_letter_code
_entity_poly.pdbx_strand_id
1 'polypeptide(L)'
;MQSAKSNLRRIKMKSIVRLSICLLLLTISFGAPSALAVNKALSLDGDGDYVSIPHSSSLDISGNITVEVWFKMVNTTPTNHWLVVDKSHGGEDSTGWVLQGLPTGELGWWYGNGLEFRGATSTMNLADANWHHAAGVLDGSE
;
A
#
# COMPACT_ATOMS: atom_id res chain seq x y z
N MET A 1 -6.25 40.67 16.85
CA MET A 1 -6.92 40.91 15.55
C MET A 1 -6.77 39.68 14.69
N GLN A 2 -7.85 39.30 14.02
CA GLN A 2 -8.13 37.97 13.46
C GLN A 2 -7.08 37.46 12.47
N SER A 3 -6.62 36.23 12.70
CA SER A 3 -5.93 35.41 11.71
C SER A 3 -6.97 34.79 10.77
N ALA A 4 -6.73 34.91 9.47
CA ALA A 4 -7.63 34.49 8.41
C ALA A 4 -7.83 32.97 8.42
N LYS A 5 -9.06 32.54 8.77
CA LYS A 5 -9.53 31.17 8.57
C LYS A 5 -9.77 30.95 7.08
N SER A 6 -8.92 30.14 6.44
CA SER A 6 -9.11 29.70 5.07
C SER A 6 -10.29 28.71 5.00
N ASN A 7 -11.25 29.04 4.15
CA ASN A 7 -12.44 28.24 3.87
C ASN A 7 -12.06 27.02 3.02
N LEU A 8 -11.92 25.84 3.63
CA LEU A 8 -11.87 24.58 2.90
C LEU A 8 -13.21 23.86 3.04
N ARG A 9 -14.09 24.05 2.06
CA ARG A 9 -15.32 23.27 1.90
C ARG A 9 -14.93 21.86 1.44
N ARG A 10 -14.68 20.93 2.37
CA ARG A 10 -14.39 19.54 2.01
C ARG A 10 -15.67 18.74 1.84
N ILE A 11 -15.83 18.27 0.60
CA ILE A 11 -16.92 17.48 0.06
C ILE A 11 -16.89 16.10 0.74
N LYS A 12 -18.05 15.68 1.24
CA LYS A 12 -18.24 14.37 1.91
C LYS A 12 -18.21 13.26 0.86
N MET A 13 -17.47 12.18 1.07
CA MET A 13 -17.79 10.93 0.37
C MET A 13 -17.35 9.68 1.14
N LYS A 14 -18.15 8.62 0.95
CA LYS A 14 -18.13 7.34 1.67
C LYS A 14 -17.48 6.25 0.80
N SER A 15 -16.91 5.22 1.44
CA SER A 15 -16.77 3.79 1.00
C SER A 15 -15.37 3.34 0.48
N ILE A 16 -15.18 2.04 0.17
CA ILE A 16 -14.61 0.88 0.90
C ILE A 16 -13.95 -0.05 -0.17
N VAL A 17 -12.92 -0.85 0.14
CA VAL A 17 -11.90 -1.45 -0.78
C VAL A 17 -12.02 -3.04 -0.77
N ARG A 18 -11.46 -3.85 -1.71
CA ARG A 18 -11.61 -5.35 -1.93
C ARG A 18 -10.36 -6.14 -2.45
N LEU A 19 -10.20 -7.43 -2.08
CA LEU A 19 -9.09 -8.37 -2.38
C LEU A 19 -9.52 -9.57 -3.28
N SER A 20 -8.73 -10.00 -4.30
CA SER A 20 -9.09 -11.10 -5.25
C SER A 20 -8.18 -12.34 -5.16
N ILE A 21 -8.76 -13.56 -5.24
CA ILE A 21 -8.07 -14.87 -5.37
C ILE A 21 -8.61 -15.64 -6.58
N CYS A 22 -7.72 -16.31 -7.32
CA CYS A 22 -7.97 -17.09 -8.55
C CYS A 22 -8.32 -18.56 -8.22
N LEU A 23 -9.34 -19.16 -8.86
CA LEU A 23 -9.70 -20.58 -8.71
C LEU A 23 -10.08 -21.23 -10.06
N LEU A 24 -9.40 -22.32 -10.41
CA LEU A 24 -9.63 -23.17 -11.59
C LEU A 24 -10.85 -24.09 -11.34
N LEU A 25 -11.85 -24.09 -12.23
CA LEU A 25 -13.10 -24.86 -12.09
C LEU A 25 -13.04 -26.24 -12.78
N LEU A 26 -13.25 -27.31 -12.03
CA LEU A 26 -13.86 -28.57 -12.50
C LEU A 26 -15.13 -28.79 -11.68
N THR A 27 -16.30 -28.73 -12.30
CA THR A 27 -17.60 -28.76 -11.62
C THR A 27 -18.13 -30.18 -11.44
N ILE A 28 -18.41 -30.58 -10.18
CA ILE A 28 -19.45 -31.56 -9.85
C ILE A 28 -20.36 -30.89 -8.80
N SER A 29 -21.62 -30.70 -9.15
CA SER A 29 -22.63 -29.99 -8.34
C SER A 29 -23.25 -30.91 -7.30
N PHE A 30 -23.14 -30.55 -6.02
CA PHE A 30 -24.09 -30.91 -4.96
C PHE A 30 -24.14 -29.81 -3.90
N GLY A 31 -25.28 -29.11 -3.81
CA GLY A 31 -25.56 -28.07 -2.82
C GLY A 31 -24.83 -26.77 -3.12
N ALA A 32 -25.56 -25.67 -3.35
CA ALA A 32 -24.94 -24.37 -3.59
C ALA A 32 -23.97 -24.06 -2.44
N PRO A 33 -22.64 -24.01 -2.65
CA PRO A 33 -21.83 -23.24 -1.75
C PRO A 33 -22.35 -21.81 -1.94
N SER A 34 -22.86 -21.20 -0.88
CA SER A 34 -22.80 -19.75 -0.78
C SER A 34 -21.34 -19.42 -1.02
N ALA A 35 -20.98 -19.07 -2.25
CA ALA A 35 -19.62 -18.72 -2.59
C ALA A 35 -19.28 -17.55 -1.68
N LEU A 36 -18.48 -17.81 -0.65
CA LEU A 36 -17.83 -16.76 0.12
C LEU A 36 -16.86 -16.10 -0.84
N ALA A 37 -17.38 -15.21 -1.68
CA ALA A 37 -16.57 -14.26 -2.40
C ALA A 37 -16.02 -13.29 -1.33
N VAL A 38 -14.92 -13.67 -0.69
CA VAL A 38 -14.20 -12.85 0.30
C VAL A 38 -13.42 -11.78 -0.46
N ASN A 39 -14.15 -10.89 -1.13
CA ASN A 39 -13.65 -9.65 -1.68
C ASN A 39 -13.82 -8.55 -0.63
N LYS A 40 -12.99 -8.57 0.42
CA LYS A 40 -12.96 -7.54 1.47
C LYS A 40 -11.59 -6.87 1.45
N ALA A 41 -11.54 -5.56 1.55
CA ALA A 41 -10.34 -4.83 1.91
C ALA A 41 -10.73 -3.62 2.77
N LEU A 42 -9.71 -3.05 3.39
CA LEU A 42 -9.87 -1.95 4.33
C LEU A 42 -9.95 -0.63 3.56
N SER A 43 -10.94 0.18 3.92
CA SER A 43 -10.94 1.59 3.56
C SER A 43 -10.11 2.32 4.60
N LEU A 44 -9.08 3.04 4.16
CA LEU A 44 -8.30 3.93 5.01
C LEU A 44 -8.55 5.33 4.46
N ASP A 45 -9.21 6.19 5.23
CA ASP A 45 -9.70 7.49 4.72
C ASP A 45 -8.67 8.63 4.81
N GLY A 46 -7.50 8.34 5.39
CA GLY A 46 -6.40 9.28 5.57
C GLY A 46 -6.50 10.14 6.83
N ASP A 47 -7.45 9.89 7.73
CA ASP A 47 -7.56 10.55 9.04
C ASP A 47 -7.21 9.59 10.19
N GLY A 48 -5.91 9.29 10.32
CA GLY A 48 -5.41 8.44 11.41
C GLY A 48 -5.71 6.94 11.24
N ASP A 49 -6.32 6.54 10.12
CA ASP A 49 -6.59 5.14 9.79
C ASP A 49 -5.34 4.42 9.29
N TYR A 50 -4.93 3.37 10.00
CA TYR A 50 -3.90 2.43 9.59
C TYR A 50 -4.10 1.09 10.26
N VAL A 51 -3.50 0.05 9.69
CA VAL A 51 -3.33 -1.23 10.38
C VAL A 51 -1.96 -1.21 11.02
N SER A 52 -1.93 -1.39 12.34
CA SER A 52 -0.67 -1.59 13.07
C SER A 52 -0.49 -3.07 13.35
N ILE A 53 0.66 -3.59 12.96
CA ILE A 53 1.12 -4.91 13.37
C ILE A 53 2.18 -4.68 14.45
N PRO A 54 2.03 -5.26 15.67
CA PRO A 54 3.06 -5.17 16.69
C PRO A 54 4.40 -5.63 16.15
N HIS A 55 5.46 -4.94 16.56
CA HIS A 55 6.81 -5.30 16.16
C HIS A 55 7.09 -6.79 16.45
N SER A 56 7.69 -7.45 15.46
CA SER A 56 8.24 -8.79 15.57
C SER A 56 9.53 -8.84 14.77
N SER A 57 10.57 -9.44 15.33
CA SER A 57 11.84 -9.68 14.63
C SER A 57 11.69 -10.57 13.39
N SER A 58 10.59 -11.31 13.27
CA SER A 58 10.26 -12.06 12.05
C SER A 58 10.01 -11.17 10.83
N LEU A 59 9.75 -9.87 11.02
CA LEU A 59 9.56 -8.87 9.96
C LEU A 59 10.84 -8.07 9.68
N ASP A 60 11.92 -8.31 10.44
CA ASP A 60 13.25 -7.73 10.21
C ASP A 60 14.01 -8.59 9.18
N ILE A 61 13.51 -8.60 7.95
CA ILE A 61 13.99 -9.51 6.90
C ILE A 61 15.27 -8.95 6.30
N SER A 62 16.38 -9.66 6.50
CA SER A 62 17.65 -9.45 5.79
C SER A 62 17.79 -10.50 4.68
N GLY A 63 17.71 -10.09 3.42
CA GLY A 63 17.81 -10.99 2.26
C GLY A 63 16.53 -11.00 1.43
N ASN A 64 16.11 -12.17 0.95
CA ASN A 64 15.01 -12.27 0.00
C ASN A 64 13.67 -11.89 0.65
N ILE A 65 12.99 -10.91 0.06
CA ILE A 65 11.65 -10.50 0.48
C ILE A 65 10.79 -10.20 -0.75
N THR A 66 9.51 -10.55 -0.68
CA THR A 66 8.48 -10.04 -1.58
C THR A 66 7.36 -9.46 -0.75
N VAL A 67 7.00 -8.20 -1.00
CA VAL A 67 5.85 -7.52 -0.39
C VAL A 67 4.86 -7.24 -1.48
N GLU A 68 3.67 -7.84 -1.39
CA GLU A 68 2.61 -7.68 -2.39
C GLU A 68 1.32 -7.12 -1.78
N VAL A 69 0.63 -6.28 -2.55
CA VAL A 69 -0.61 -5.63 -2.10
C VAL A 69 -1.48 -5.27 -3.29
N TRP A 70 -2.79 -5.48 -3.14
CA TRP A 70 -3.80 -4.83 -3.95
C TRP A 70 -4.22 -3.53 -3.27
N PHE A 71 -4.11 -2.43 -3.98
CA PHE A 71 -4.51 -1.12 -3.47
C PHE A 71 -5.23 -0.32 -4.54
N LYS A 72 -5.94 0.70 -4.11
CA LYS A 72 -6.64 1.63 -4.97
C LYS A 72 -6.53 3.02 -4.36
N MET A 73 -6.00 3.97 -5.13
CA MET A 73 -5.97 5.36 -4.73
C MET A 73 -7.21 6.10 -5.20
N VAL A 74 -7.40 7.31 -4.69
CA VAL A 74 -8.34 8.28 -5.26
C VAL A 74 -7.79 8.82 -6.59
N ASN A 75 -8.67 9.36 -7.45
CA ASN A 75 -8.28 10.01 -8.70
C ASN A 75 -7.74 11.43 -8.45
N THR A 76 -6.69 11.53 -7.64
CA THR A 76 -6.04 12.79 -7.27
C THR A 76 -4.58 12.50 -6.95
N THR A 77 -3.68 13.00 -7.80
CA THR A 77 -2.24 12.88 -7.59
C THR A 77 -1.84 13.52 -6.25
N PRO A 78 -1.19 12.76 -5.35
CA PRO A 78 -0.69 13.30 -4.09
C PRO A 78 0.37 14.37 -4.32
N THR A 79 0.52 15.33 -3.41
CA THR A 79 1.60 16.34 -3.46
C THR A 79 2.73 16.05 -2.46
N ASN A 80 2.62 14.95 -1.73
CA ASN A 80 3.59 14.47 -0.72
C ASN A 80 3.76 12.95 -0.88
N HIS A 81 4.74 12.38 -0.19
CA HIS A 81 4.85 10.92 -0.05
C HIS A 81 3.60 10.34 0.64
N TRP A 82 3.22 9.12 0.25
CA TRP A 82 2.09 8.39 0.80
C TRP A 82 2.46 6.92 1.04
N LEU A 83 2.13 6.39 2.21
CA LEU A 83 2.51 5.03 2.61
C LEU A 83 1.45 4.01 2.22
N VAL A 84 1.90 2.84 1.75
CA VAL A 84 1.03 1.67 1.54
C VAL A 84 1.36 0.60 2.57
N VAL A 85 2.62 0.23 2.69
CA VAL A 85 3.13 -0.70 3.71
C VAL A 85 4.53 -0.24 4.10
N ASP A 86 4.82 -0.18 5.40
CA ASP A 86 6.16 0.08 5.90
C ASP A 86 6.53 -0.88 7.03
N LYS A 87 7.84 -1.05 7.20
CA LYS A 87 8.42 -1.63 8.40
C LYS A 87 9.67 -0.86 8.75
N SER A 88 9.55 0.06 9.70
CA SER A 88 10.66 0.82 10.28
C SER A 88 11.43 1.66 9.26
N HIS A 89 10.80 2.05 8.15
CA HIS A 89 11.43 2.94 7.18
C HIS A 89 11.58 4.35 7.79
N GLY A 90 12.83 4.80 7.94
CA GLY A 90 13.16 6.11 8.49
C GLY A 90 14.54 6.59 8.05
N GLY A 91 14.73 7.91 7.99
CA GLY A 91 15.97 8.53 7.50
C GLY A 91 17.11 8.61 8.53
N GLU A 92 16.90 8.16 9.76
CA GLU A 92 17.89 8.29 10.85
C GLU A 92 18.98 7.21 10.79
N ASP A 93 18.60 5.97 10.44
CA ASP A 93 19.48 4.81 10.41
C ASP A 93 19.51 4.10 9.06
N SER A 94 18.69 4.55 8.10
CA SER A 94 18.55 3.94 6.77
C SER A 94 18.28 2.43 6.82
N THR A 95 17.45 1.99 7.75
CA THR A 95 17.03 0.58 7.88
C THR A 95 15.57 0.37 7.52
N GLY A 96 15.15 -0.90 7.48
CA GLY A 96 13.77 -1.28 7.23
C GLY A 96 13.42 -1.36 5.74
N TRP A 97 12.13 -1.39 5.45
CA TRP A 97 11.63 -1.48 4.08
C TRP A 97 10.27 -0.81 3.94
N VAL A 98 9.94 -0.39 2.71
CA VAL A 98 8.68 0.33 2.43
C VAL A 98 8.22 0.14 1.00
N LEU A 99 6.91 0.08 0.84
CA LEU A 99 6.17 0.32 -0.39
C LEU A 99 5.45 1.67 -0.21
N GLN A 100 6.01 2.72 -0.79
CA GLN A 100 5.61 4.13 -0.60
C GLN A 100 5.45 4.78 -1.96
N GLY A 101 4.43 5.59 -2.16
CA GLY A 101 4.35 6.38 -3.36
C GLY A 101 4.83 7.82 -3.24
N LEU A 102 5.09 8.38 -4.41
CA LEU A 102 5.77 9.64 -4.65
C LEU A 102 4.77 10.79 -4.86
N PRO A 103 5.21 12.07 -4.71
CA PRO A 103 4.40 13.26 -5.03
C PRO A 103 3.99 13.39 -6.50
N THR A 104 4.43 12.47 -7.35
CA THR A 104 4.10 12.38 -8.77
C THR A 104 3.11 11.25 -9.06
N GLY A 105 2.73 10.46 -8.04
CA GLY A 105 1.71 9.43 -8.06
C GLY A 105 2.21 8.02 -8.38
N GLU A 106 3.50 7.85 -8.71
CA GLU A 106 4.15 6.55 -8.85
C GLU A 106 4.38 5.90 -7.48
N LEU A 107 4.63 4.59 -7.50
CA LEU A 107 4.94 3.79 -6.34
C LEU A 107 6.42 3.39 -6.35
N GLY A 108 7.09 3.60 -5.23
CA GLY A 108 8.44 3.13 -4.94
C GLY A 108 8.43 1.92 -4.00
N TRP A 109 9.35 1.00 -4.24
CA TRP A 109 9.78 -0.06 -3.33
C TRP A 109 11.18 0.27 -2.86
N TRP A 110 11.40 0.39 -1.55
CA TRP A 110 12.69 0.76 -0.97
C TRP A 110 13.07 -0.15 0.18
N TYR A 111 14.35 -0.51 0.25
CA TYR A 111 14.97 -1.29 1.31
C TYR A 111 16.19 -0.54 1.84
N GLY A 112 16.30 -0.45 3.17
CA GLY A 112 17.40 0.21 3.86
C GLY A 112 18.49 -0.77 4.27
N ASN A 113 19.73 -0.52 3.85
CA ASN A 113 20.88 -1.37 4.17
C ASN A 113 21.78 -0.83 5.31
N GLY A 114 21.30 0.19 6.04
CA GLY A 114 22.04 0.87 7.11
C GLY A 114 22.91 2.04 6.63
N LEU A 115 22.99 2.28 5.31
CA LEU A 115 23.73 3.38 4.70
C LEU A 115 22.84 4.25 3.81
N GLU A 116 22.00 3.62 3.01
CA GLU A 116 21.07 4.27 2.09
C GLU A 116 19.82 3.42 1.87
N PHE A 117 18.80 4.02 1.25
CA PHE A 117 17.66 3.28 0.70
C PHE A 117 17.88 2.98 -0.76
N ARG A 118 17.74 1.69 -1.12
CA ARG A 118 17.85 1.19 -2.49
C ARG A 118 16.51 0.62 -2.95
N GLY A 119 16.23 0.72 -4.24
CA GLY A 119 14.92 0.33 -4.71
C GLY A 119 14.61 0.69 -6.14
N ALA A 120 13.32 0.58 -6.45
CA ALA A 120 12.78 0.82 -7.78
C ALA A 120 11.46 1.57 -7.71
N THR A 121 11.16 2.34 -8.74
CA THR A 121 9.93 3.12 -8.89
C THR A 121 9.14 2.62 -10.08
N SER A 122 7.83 2.49 -9.94
CA SER A 122 6.91 2.21 -11.04
C SER A 122 6.92 3.32 -12.08
N THR A 123 6.53 3.02 -13.32
CA THR A 123 6.58 3.98 -14.44
C THR A 123 5.31 4.80 -14.64
N MET A 124 4.28 4.58 -13.83
CA MET A 124 2.97 5.22 -14.02
C MET A 124 2.46 5.85 -12.74
N ASN A 125 1.69 6.93 -12.92
CA ASN A 125 0.87 7.49 -11.86
C ASN A 125 -0.30 6.56 -11.58
N LEU A 126 -0.47 6.17 -10.32
CA LEU A 126 -1.45 5.19 -9.84
C LEU A 126 -2.71 5.85 -9.25
N ALA A 127 -2.78 7.19 -9.30
CA ALA A 127 -3.88 7.98 -8.76
C ALA A 127 -5.00 8.15 -9.79
N ASP A 128 -5.54 7.02 -10.26
CA ASP A 128 -6.49 6.92 -11.36
C ASP A 128 -7.85 6.32 -10.95
N ALA A 129 -8.06 6.10 -9.65
CA ALA A 129 -9.21 5.40 -9.09
C ALA A 129 -9.41 3.95 -9.58
N ASN A 130 -8.36 3.30 -10.08
CA ASN A 130 -8.37 1.89 -10.41
C ASN A 130 -7.66 1.06 -9.33
N TRP A 131 -7.93 -0.24 -9.39
CA TRP A 131 -7.23 -1.23 -8.60
C TRP A 131 -5.91 -1.57 -9.24
N HIS A 132 -4.84 -1.54 -8.44
CA HIS A 132 -3.50 -1.91 -8.84
C HIS A 132 -3.00 -3.04 -7.96
N HIS A 133 -2.28 -3.97 -8.56
CA HIS A 133 -1.47 -4.95 -7.86
C HIS A 133 -0.02 -4.49 -7.92
N ALA A 134 0.64 -4.41 -6.77
CA ALA A 134 2.08 -4.15 -6.70
C ALA A 134 2.78 -5.27 -5.95
N ALA A 135 4.00 -5.57 -6.39
CA ALA A 135 4.93 -6.45 -5.71
C ALA A 135 6.32 -5.79 -5.70
N GLY A 136 6.84 -5.52 -4.50
CA GLY A 136 8.23 -5.13 -4.28
C GLY A 136 9.06 -6.38 -3.99
N VAL A 137 10.14 -6.59 -4.72
CA VAL A 137 10.99 -7.78 -4.59
C VAL A 137 12.41 -7.35 -4.31
N LEU A 138 13.03 -7.99 -3.31
CA LEU A 138 14.47 -8.01 -3.11
C LEU A 138 14.92 -9.47 -3.21
N ASP A 139 15.89 -9.74 -4.07
CA ASP A 139 16.40 -11.09 -4.37
C ASP A 139 17.79 -11.36 -3.78
N GLY A 140 18.15 -10.65 -2.71
CA GLY A 140 19.27 -10.97 -1.83
C GLY A 140 20.67 -10.86 -2.44
N SER A 141 20.79 -10.43 -3.70
CA SER A 141 22.07 -10.22 -4.38
C SER A 141 22.47 -8.75 -4.44
N GLU A 142 22.56 -8.09 -3.28
CA GLU A 142 23.27 -6.80 -3.21
C GLU A 142 24.78 -6.97 -3.44
#